data_AF-A0A950XDE8-F1
#
_entry.id   AF-A0A950XDE8-F1
#
_cell.length_a   1.000
_cell.length_b   1.000
_cell.length_c   1.000
_cell.angle_alpha   90.00
_cell.angle_beta   90.00
_cell.angle_gamma   90.00
#
_symmetry.space_group_name_H-M   'P 1'
#
loop_
_entity.id
_entity.type
_entity.pdbx_description
1 polymer ?
#
loop_
_entity_poly.entity_id
_entity_poly.type
_entity_poly.pdbx_seq_one_letter_code
_entity_poly.pdbx_strand_id
1 'polypeptide(L)'
;AIVLAIAVTVAGWVNRDLIRIKIASVYAPVSPKPAGPDEAGRATAAPLTGDAPWALSALPECLAQISESTGSWAYVRAHLPAGAVAIVPPVTLHYGDCSVTITGGEAYVRRGNDRLRIPPRVQFYRAHDILAMIRGTPQTVELRVYEPAQ
;
A
#
# COMPACT_ATOMS: atom_id res chain seq x y z
N ALA A 1 -13.39 -41.37 -32.78
CA ALA A 1 -12.92 -40.27 -31.92
C ALA A 1 -13.85 -39.92 -30.74
N ILE A 2 -14.85 -40.77 -30.39
CA ILE A 2 -15.77 -40.52 -29.27
C ILE A 2 -15.33 -41.25 -27.98
N VAL A 3 -14.55 -42.34 -28.11
CA VAL A 3 -14.13 -43.18 -26.98
C VAL A 3 -13.07 -42.49 -26.08
N LEU A 4 -12.24 -41.61 -26.64
CA LEU A 4 -11.20 -40.92 -25.86
C LEU A 4 -11.75 -39.83 -24.92
N ALA A 5 -12.85 -39.18 -25.30
CA ALA A 5 -13.44 -38.10 -24.51
C ALA A 5 -14.05 -38.61 -23.19
N ILE A 6 -14.59 -39.84 -23.19
CA ILE A 6 -15.22 -40.44 -22.01
C ILE A 6 -14.17 -40.86 -20.98
N ALA A 7 -12.99 -41.35 -21.42
CA ALA A 7 -11.92 -41.78 -20.50
C ALA A 7 -11.32 -40.62 -19.69
N VAL A 8 -11.20 -39.42 -20.30
CA VAL A 8 -10.66 -38.24 -19.61
C VAL A 8 -11.63 -37.69 -18.56
N THR A 9 -12.94 -37.76 -18.81
CA THR A 9 -13.94 -37.32 -17.82
C THR A 9 -14.04 -38.24 -16.60
N VAL A 10 -13.81 -39.55 -16.76
CA VAL A 10 -13.85 -40.49 -15.61
C VAL A 10 -12.63 -40.31 -14.72
N ALA A 11 -11.42 -40.12 -15.29
CA ALA A 11 -10.21 -39.92 -14.49
C ALA A 11 -10.25 -38.64 -13.63
N GLY A 12 -10.91 -37.58 -14.10
CA GLY A 12 -11.09 -36.34 -13.35
C GLY A 12 -12.09 -36.45 -12.19
N TRP A 13 -13.03 -37.40 -12.24
CA TRP A 13 -14.06 -37.55 -11.20
C TRP A 13 -13.59 -38.40 -10.02
N VAL A 14 -12.79 -39.45 -10.27
CA VAL A 14 -12.27 -40.30 -9.17
C VAL A 14 -11.20 -39.59 -8.33
N ASN A 15 -10.52 -38.56 -8.88
CA ASN A 15 -9.41 -37.91 -8.18
C ASN A 15 -9.83 -36.77 -7.23
N ARG A 16 -11.12 -36.39 -7.17
CA ARG A 16 -11.61 -35.37 -6.24
C ARG A 16 -11.84 -35.89 -4.81
N ASP A 17 -12.00 -37.20 -4.62
CA ASP A 17 -12.32 -37.78 -3.32
C ASP A 17 -11.10 -38.10 -2.43
N LEU A 18 -9.87 -37.97 -2.95
CA LEU A 18 -8.66 -38.34 -2.21
C LEU A 18 -7.99 -37.20 -1.43
N ILE A 19 -8.47 -35.96 -1.53
CA ILE A 19 -7.95 -34.84 -0.73
C ILE A 19 -8.82 -34.63 0.52
N ARG A 20 -8.97 -35.68 1.33
CA ARG A 20 -9.37 -35.51 2.73
C ARG A 20 -8.12 -35.24 3.55
N ILE A 21 -7.77 -33.97 3.70
CA ILE A 21 -6.77 -33.54 4.67
C ILE A 21 -7.34 -33.84 6.06
N LYS A 22 -6.93 -34.96 6.67
CA LYS A 22 -7.15 -35.20 8.09
C LYS A 22 -6.19 -34.31 8.86
N ILE A 23 -6.63 -33.11 9.20
CA ILE A 23 -5.93 -32.23 10.12
C ILE A 23 -6.07 -32.88 11.50
N ALA A 24 -5.05 -33.63 11.93
CA ALA A 24 -4.93 -34.00 13.33
C ALA A 24 -4.52 -32.74 14.10
N SER A 25 -5.50 -31.97 14.59
CA SER A 25 -5.24 -30.85 15.50
C SER A 25 -4.82 -31.44 16.85
N VAL A 26 -3.52 -31.43 17.14
CA VAL A 26 -3.03 -31.73 18.48
C VAL A 26 -3.24 -30.48 19.33
N TYR A 27 -4.25 -30.51 20.21
CA TYR A 27 -4.38 -29.51 21.25
C TYR A 27 -3.35 -29.81 22.33
N ALA A 28 -2.22 -29.10 22.31
CA ALA A 28 -1.32 -29.06 23.45
C ALA A 28 -1.87 -28.03 24.44
N PRO A 29 -2.20 -28.41 25.69
CA PRO A 29 -2.52 -27.42 26.72
C PRO A 29 -1.25 -26.63 27.03
N VAL A 30 -1.18 -25.40 26.49
CA VAL A 30 -0.11 -24.46 26.82
C VAL A 30 -0.57 -23.64 28.01
N SER A 31 0.22 -23.59 29.08
CA SER A 31 -0.04 -22.68 30.19
C SER A 31 -0.11 -21.24 29.64
N PRO A 32 -1.15 -20.46 29.95
CA PRO A 32 -1.23 -19.06 29.55
C PRO A 32 0.04 -18.34 30.01
N LYS A 33 0.67 -17.60 29.10
CA LYS A 33 1.73 -16.65 29.49
C LYS A 33 1.15 -15.74 30.58
N PRO A 34 1.82 -15.56 31.73
CA PRO A 34 1.34 -14.62 32.74
C PRO A 34 1.14 -13.26 32.07
N ALA A 35 -0.08 -12.74 32.12
CA ALA A 35 -0.34 -11.36 31.76
C ALA A 35 0.39 -10.50 32.81
N GLY A 36 1.59 -10.03 32.47
CA GLY A 36 2.16 -8.89 33.18
C GLY A 36 1.21 -7.71 33.02
N PRO A 37 1.20 -6.75 33.95
CA PRO A 37 0.47 -5.51 33.75
C PRO A 37 1.09 -4.77 32.55
N ASP A 38 0.60 -5.05 31.34
CA ASP A 38 0.77 -4.18 30.19
C ASP A 38 -0.13 -2.97 30.42
N GLU A 39 0.28 -2.09 31.34
CA GLU A 39 0.00 -0.68 31.13
C GLU A 39 0.78 -0.31 29.87
N ALA A 40 0.15 -0.47 28.71
CA ALA A 40 0.58 0.18 27.48
C ALA A 40 0.50 1.68 27.76
N GLY A 41 1.55 2.21 28.38
CA GLY A 41 1.73 3.63 28.61
C GLY A 41 1.50 4.30 27.27
N ARG A 42 0.50 5.19 27.22
CA ARG A 42 0.16 5.95 26.02
C ARG A 42 1.45 6.61 25.56
N ALA A 43 2.00 6.14 24.43
CA ALA A 43 3.27 6.64 23.94
C ALA A 43 3.19 8.16 23.82
N THR A 44 4.13 8.87 24.46
CA THR A 44 4.19 10.32 24.37
C THR A 44 4.44 10.67 22.91
N ALA A 45 3.46 11.33 22.27
CA ALA A 45 3.57 11.74 20.88
C ALA A 45 4.64 12.85 20.76
N ALA A 46 5.88 12.46 20.50
CA ALA A 46 6.93 13.37 20.10
C ALA A 46 6.79 13.67 18.60
N PRO A 47 7.12 14.90 18.14
CA PRO A 47 7.10 15.23 16.72
C PRO A 47 7.99 14.27 15.93
N LEU A 48 7.40 13.53 14.99
CA LEU A 48 8.15 12.62 14.12
C LEU A 48 8.76 13.43 12.96
N THR A 49 10.09 13.41 12.86
CA THR A 49 10.83 14.00 11.74
C THR A 49 11.75 12.97 11.11
N GLY A 50 11.69 12.83 9.79
CA GLY A 50 12.57 11.91 9.08
C GLY A 50 12.23 11.73 7.60
N ASP A 51 13.11 11.05 6.89
CA ASP A 51 12.88 10.59 5.53
C ASP A 51 11.94 9.38 5.57
N ALA A 52 10.73 9.57 5.04
CA ALA A 52 9.66 8.59 4.97
C ALA A 52 9.18 8.52 3.51
N PRO A 53 9.75 7.62 2.68
CA PRO A 53 9.40 7.51 1.27
C PRO A 53 7.90 7.35 1.04
N TRP A 54 7.24 6.61 1.93
CA TRP A 54 5.82 6.30 1.90
C TRP A 54 5.03 7.09 2.94
N ALA A 55 5.44 8.32 3.23
CA ALA A 55 4.79 9.18 4.22
C ALA A 55 3.27 9.29 4.02
N LEU A 56 2.79 9.34 2.77
CA LEU A 56 1.36 9.44 2.48
C LEU A 56 0.57 8.20 2.93
N SER A 57 1.16 7.01 2.84
CA SER A 57 0.53 5.77 3.31
C SER A 57 0.49 5.65 4.83
N ALA A 58 1.31 6.45 5.54
CA ALA A 58 1.34 6.49 7.00
C ALA A 58 0.31 7.47 7.59
N LEU A 59 -0.53 8.08 6.76
CA LEU A 59 -1.53 9.09 7.13
C LEU A 59 -2.94 8.69 6.64
N PRO A 60 -3.45 7.51 7.06
CA PRO A 60 -4.74 6.99 6.60
C PRO A 60 -5.94 7.90 6.92
N GLU A 61 -5.81 8.76 7.92
CA GLU A 61 -6.81 9.78 8.28
C GLU A 61 -6.91 10.95 7.31
N CYS A 62 -5.94 11.11 6.40
CA CYS A 62 -5.92 12.16 5.39
C CYS A 62 -5.96 11.60 3.97
N LEU A 63 -5.25 10.50 3.73
CA LEU A 63 -5.09 9.87 2.42
C LEU A 63 -5.18 8.35 2.56
N ALA A 64 -6.18 7.75 1.94
CA ALA A 64 -6.30 6.30 1.84
C ALA A 64 -5.58 5.82 0.58
N GLN A 65 -4.60 4.92 0.74
CA GLN A 65 -3.96 4.27 -0.40
C GLN A 65 -4.93 3.23 -1.00
N ILE A 66 -5.30 3.41 -2.26
CA ILE A 66 -6.26 2.53 -2.96
C ILE A 66 -5.58 1.58 -3.94
N SER A 67 -4.37 1.89 -4.40
CA SER A 67 -3.61 0.99 -5.26
C SER A 67 -2.10 1.18 -5.15
N GLU A 68 -1.38 0.12 -5.49
CA GLU A 68 0.07 0.08 -5.63
C GLU A 68 0.44 -0.66 -6.92
N SER A 69 1.46 -0.20 -7.63
CA SER A 69 1.99 -0.88 -8.82
C SER A 69 3.50 -0.69 -8.91
N THR A 70 4.22 -1.78 -9.13
CA THR A 70 5.68 -1.79 -9.09
C THR A 70 6.23 -2.44 -10.36
N GLY A 71 7.22 -1.81 -11.00
CA GLY A 71 7.81 -2.34 -12.22
C GLY A 71 8.70 -1.35 -12.96
N SER A 72 8.74 -1.48 -14.29
CA SER A 72 9.46 -0.55 -15.16
C SER A 72 8.73 0.80 -15.24
N TRP A 73 9.45 1.86 -15.64
CA TRP A 73 8.84 3.17 -15.89
C TRP A 73 7.66 3.12 -16.86
N ALA A 74 7.78 2.32 -17.93
CA ALA A 74 6.71 2.16 -18.92
C ALA A 74 5.48 1.47 -18.30
N TYR A 75 5.70 0.40 -17.53
CA TYR A 75 4.63 -0.30 -16.84
C TYR A 75 3.91 0.62 -15.85
N VAL A 76 4.66 1.29 -14.97
CA VAL A 76 4.10 2.18 -13.95
C VAL A 76 3.33 3.35 -14.57
N ARG A 77 3.87 3.99 -15.63
CA ARG A 77 3.15 5.08 -16.32
C ARG A 77 1.86 4.62 -16.99
N ALA A 78 1.81 3.39 -17.49
CA ALA A 78 0.59 2.83 -18.06
C ALA A 78 -0.51 2.55 -17.00
N HIS A 79 -0.14 2.47 -15.71
CA HIS A 79 -1.07 2.27 -14.60
C HIS A 79 -1.47 3.58 -13.90
N LEU A 80 -1.06 4.74 -14.42
CA LEU A 80 -1.56 6.01 -13.92
C LEU A 80 -3.09 6.09 -14.09
N PRO A 81 -3.80 6.70 -13.13
CA PRO A 81 -5.23 6.95 -13.27
C PRO A 81 -5.56 7.67 -14.59
N ALA A 82 -6.71 7.34 -15.19
CA ALA A 82 -7.14 7.97 -16.43
C ALA A 82 -7.26 9.49 -16.26
N GLY A 83 -6.72 10.25 -17.21
CA GLY A 83 -6.70 11.72 -17.14
C GLY A 83 -5.72 12.31 -16.12
N ALA A 84 -4.81 11.51 -15.56
CA ALA A 84 -3.78 12.00 -14.65
C ALA A 84 -2.89 13.07 -15.30
N VAL A 85 -2.81 14.24 -14.67
CA VAL A 85 -1.96 15.36 -15.08
C VAL A 85 -0.84 15.53 -14.05
N ALA A 86 0.39 15.73 -14.54
CA ALA A 86 1.52 15.99 -13.67
C ALA A 86 1.33 17.28 -12.87
N ILE A 87 1.59 17.22 -11.57
CA ILE A 87 1.55 18.39 -10.70
C ILE A 87 2.86 19.15 -10.87
N VAL A 88 2.77 20.44 -11.24
CA VAL A 88 3.93 21.31 -11.44
C VAL A 88 4.33 21.94 -10.09
N PRO A 89 5.54 21.66 -9.55
CA PRO A 89 6.02 22.28 -8.33
C PRO A 89 6.47 23.74 -8.55
N PRO A 90 6.49 24.60 -7.50
CA PRO A 90 6.10 24.30 -6.14
C PRO A 90 4.58 24.37 -5.95
N VAL A 91 4.02 23.45 -5.17
CA VAL A 91 2.61 23.50 -4.78
C VAL A 91 2.40 22.93 -3.37
N THR A 92 1.37 23.41 -2.68
CA THR A 92 0.89 22.79 -1.44
C THR A 92 -0.53 22.29 -1.65
N LEU A 93 -0.75 21.03 -1.31
CA LEU A 93 -2.05 20.35 -1.34
C LEU A 93 -2.55 20.15 0.08
N HIS A 94 -3.87 20.27 0.27
CA HIS A 94 -4.52 20.13 1.57
C HIS A 94 -5.50 18.95 1.53
N TYR A 95 -5.41 18.08 2.54
CA TYR A 95 -6.27 16.90 2.71
C TYR A 95 -6.64 16.80 4.19
N GLY A 96 -7.84 17.26 4.56
CA GLY A 96 -8.23 17.43 5.96
C GLY A 96 -7.22 18.29 6.72
N ASP A 97 -6.69 17.76 7.83
CA ASP A 97 -5.67 18.41 8.67
C ASP A 97 -4.23 18.21 8.16
N CYS A 98 -4.04 17.49 7.07
CA CYS A 98 -2.73 17.27 6.46
C CYS A 98 -2.43 18.27 5.33
N SER A 99 -1.17 18.68 5.22
CA SER A 99 -0.66 19.43 4.08
C SER A 99 0.52 18.72 3.43
N VAL A 100 0.51 18.60 2.10
CA VAL A 100 1.60 18.02 1.30
C VAL A 100 2.20 19.13 0.44
N THR A 101 3.42 19.55 0.74
CA THR A 101 4.17 20.54 -0.04
C THR A 101 5.13 19.83 -0.98
N ILE A 102 4.91 19.96 -2.29
CA ILE A 102 5.71 19.32 -3.33
C ILE A 102 6.74 20.31 -3.85
N THR A 103 8.01 19.91 -3.85
CA THR A 103 9.14 20.76 -4.25
C THR A 103 10.12 19.95 -5.10
N GLY A 104 10.38 20.36 -6.35
CA GLY A 104 11.54 19.91 -7.11
C GLY A 104 11.83 18.41 -7.17
N GLY A 105 10.81 17.55 -7.08
CA GLY A 105 10.96 16.09 -7.08
C GLY A 105 11.11 15.42 -5.72
N GLU A 106 10.87 16.15 -4.63
CA GLU A 106 10.64 15.69 -3.26
C GLU A 106 9.31 16.26 -2.72
N ALA A 107 8.88 15.83 -1.54
CA ALA A 107 7.74 16.45 -0.88
C ALA A 107 7.87 16.44 0.65
N TYR A 108 7.18 17.36 1.29
CA TYR A 108 7.08 17.45 2.75
C TYR A 108 5.62 17.28 3.13
N VAL A 109 5.36 16.33 4.01
CA VAL A 109 4.04 16.09 4.56
C VAL A 109 4.01 16.58 5.99
N ARG A 110 2.99 17.36 6.33
CA ARG A 110 2.79 17.89 7.68
C ARG A 110 1.41 17.51 8.19
N ARG A 111 1.36 17.01 9.43
CA ARG A 111 0.15 16.73 10.19
C ARG A 111 0.34 17.22 11.61
N GLY A 112 -0.37 18.27 12.01
CA GLY A 112 -0.11 18.93 13.30
C GLY A 112 1.36 19.34 13.42
N ASN A 113 2.06 18.74 14.38
CA ASN A 113 3.50 18.96 14.64
C ASN A 113 4.42 17.97 13.90
N ASP A 114 3.89 16.91 13.29
CA ASP A 114 4.68 15.93 12.57
C ASP A 114 5.11 16.49 11.20
N ARG A 115 6.36 16.20 10.82
CA ARG A 115 6.92 16.63 9.54
C ARG A 115 7.71 15.49 8.91
N LEU A 116 7.11 14.86 7.91
CA LEU A 116 7.70 13.77 7.17
C LEU A 116 8.21 14.27 5.83
N ARG A 117 9.41 13.84 5.44
CA ARG A 117 9.97 14.14 4.12
C ARG A 117 9.89 12.92 3.22
N ILE A 118 9.27 13.08 2.05
CA ILE A 118 9.35 12.13 0.95
C ILE A 118 10.63 12.47 0.17
N PRO A 119 11.64 11.59 0.14
CA PRO A 119 12.93 11.90 -0.48
C PRO A 119 12.83 12.17 -1.99
N PRO A 120 13.89 12.72 -2.60
CA PRO A 120 13.94 13.01 -4.02
C PRO A 120 13.64 11.81 -4.93
N ARG A 121 13.35 12.11 -6.21
CA ARG A 121 12.95 11.19 -7.28
C ARG A 121 11.50 10.74 -7.20
N VAL A 122 10.63 11.64 -6.77
CA VAL A 122 9.18 11.48 -6.82
C VAL A 122 8.53 12.42 -7.84
N GLN A 123 7.47 11.94 -8.48
CA GLN A 123 6.62 12.69 -9.39
C GLN A 123 5.18 12.54 -8.92
N PHE A 124 4.47 13.65 -8.78
CA PHE A 124 3.08 13.65 -8.37
C PHE A 124 2.17 13.96 -9.56
N TYR A 125 1.02 13.30 -9.57
CA TYR A 125 -0.01 13.45 -10.58
C TYR A 125 -1.36 13.61 -9.88
N ARG A 126 -2.28 14.32 -10.52
CA ARG A 126 -3.65 14.48 -10.05
C ARG A 126 -4.62 14.01 -11.12
N ALA A 127 -5.64 13.26 -10.72
CA ALA A 127 -6.76 12.88 -11.57
C ALA A 127 -8.05 13.02 -10.76
N HIS A 128 -8.89 14.02 -11.04
CA HIS A 128 -10.03 14.39 -10.19
C HIS A 128 -9.57 14.55 -8.71
N ASP A 129 -10.16 13.77 -7.80
CA ASP A 129 -9.84 13.77 -6.37
C ASP A 129 -8.68 12.84 -6.01
N ILE A 130 -8.14 12.09 -6.98
CA ILE A 130 -7.06 11.13 -6.75
C ILE A 130 -5.70 11.82 -6.83
N LEU A 131 -4.86 11.52 -5.85
CA LEU A 131 -3.43 11.82 -5.85
C LEU A 131 -2.65 10.57 -6.23
N ALA A 132 -1.80 10.66 -7.25
CA ALA A 132 -0.88 9.59 -7.62
C ALA A 132 0.56 10.03 -7.41
N MET A 133 1.38 9.14 -6.85
CA MET A 133 2.80 9.38 -6.62
C MET A 133 3.60 8.26 -7.28
N ILE A 134 4.47 8.64 -8.22
CA ILE A 134 5.49 7.74 -8.76
C ILE A 134 6.81 8.03 -8.06
N ARG A 135 7.47 7.01 -7.52
CA ARG A 135 8.84 7.07 -7.00
C ARG A 135 9.77 6.19 -7.81
N GLY A 136 10.89 6.74 -8.25
CA GLY A 136 11.95 6.01 -8.95
C GLY A 136 13.14 5.72 -8.05
N THR A 137 13.48 4.45 -7.89
CA THR A 137 14.78 4.01 -7.34
C THR A 137 15.65 3.42 -8.46
N PRO A 138 16.96 3.20 -8.25
CA PRO A 138 17.80 2.55 -9.25
C PRO A 138 17.33 1.14 -9.64
N GLN A 139 16.59 0.45 -8.77
CA GLN A 139 16.21 -0.96 -8.92
C GLN A 139 14.75 -1.13 -9.33
N THR A 140 13.88 -0.20 -8.93
CA THR A 140 12.44 -0.31 -9.15
C THR A 140 11.74 1.04 -9.23
N VAL A 141 10.64 1.09 -9.97
CA VAL A 141 9.71 2.21 -10.00
C VAL A 141 8.42 1.76 -9.35
N GLU A 142 7.86 2.62 -8.52
CA GLU A 142 6.65 2.32 -7.76
C GLU A 142 5.65 3.46 -7.95
N LEU A 143 4.40 3.11 -8.21
CA LEU A 143 3.24 3.98 -8.21
C LEU A 143 2.38 3.64 -7.00
N ARG A 144 2.00 4.67 -6.25
CA ARG A 144 0.95 4.59 -5.25
C ARG A 144 -0.15 5.59 -5.59
N VAL A 145 -1.39 5.15 -5.45
CA VAL A 145 -2.58 5.94 -5.74
C VAL A 145 -3.37 6.13 -4.46
N TYR A 146 -3.80 7.36 -4.20
CA TYR A 146 -4.45 7.78 -2.97
C TYR A 146 -5.73 8.53 -3.26
N GLU A 147 -6.74 8.31 -2.43
CA GLU A 147 -7.93 9.15 -2.34
C GLU A 147 -7.95 9.90 -0.99
N PRO A 148 -8.61 11.07 -0.90
CA PRO A 148 -8.84 11.74 0.37
C PRO A 148 -9.64 10.82 1.31
N ALA A 149 -9.23 10.74 2.56
CA ALA A 149 -10.04 10.09 3.59
C ALA A 149 -11.35 10.87 3.79
N GLN A 150 -12.47 10.16 4.01
CA GLN A 150 -13.80 10.74 4.26
C GLN A 150 -13.96 11.19 5.71
#